data_AF-A0A2H0TYP3-F1
#
_entry.id   AF-A0A2H0TYP3-F1
#
_cell.length_a   1.000
_cell.length_b   1.000
_cell.length_c   1.000
_cell.angle_alpha   90.00
_cell.angle_beta   90.00
_cell.angle_gamma   90.00
#
_symmetry.space_group_name_H-M   'P 1'
#
loop_
_entity.id
_entity.type
_entity.pdbx_description
1 polymer ?
#
loop_
_entity_poly.entity_id
_entity_poly.type
_entity_poly.pdbx_seq_one_letter_code
_entity_poly.pdbx_strand_id
1 'polypeptide(L)'
;MVEKSLPREILFGGETITNKEINQALDNYFSTIDEKDLTPKNQKDLRDWFVKNYKRLIAGEKKRREVKREPIEISTEFQDKALTSALTELKKLTESTVKEGQENLTPELFSRYGAQQEFRKKMTEIQGSENVVVFVTFDLDNFKKINDSFTHEKGDELLKEVAKNLEATLSIAKGDTGIRFSGDEYGMFLTIPQNKLADVKNVLARMVTNIEQSSKRPDGDKQTLSVGFSIVTPERIGEKDLFKNSREAADKAGEISKLIRTKNLLEEKADTKSSDRIISSDETETYFEKTEKEKLSYIRQVMRPMQEVLRDKSEQEIVAMALQCYEKIAEKK
;
A
#
# COMPACT_ATOMS: atom_id res chain seq x y z
N MET A 1 -29.35 14.90 0.87
CA MET A 1 -28.08 15.06 0.13
C MET A 1 -27.52 16.42 0.50
N VAL A 2 -26.57 16.45 1.43
CA VAL A 2 -25.90 17.70 1.82
C VAL A 2 -24.63 17.77 0.98
N GLU A 3 -24.67 18.62 -0.03
CA GLU A 3 -23.52 19.06 -0.81
C GLU A 3 -22.48 19.60 0.19
N LYS A 4 -21.37 18.87 0.40
CA LYS A 4 -20.25 19.39 1.18
C LYS A 4 -19.63 20.52 0.37
N SER A 5 -20.10 21.73 0.64
CA SER A 5 -19.55 22.97 0.08
C SER A 5 -18.04 22.99 0.28
N LEU A 6 -17.30 23.18 -0.81
CA LEU A 6 -15.88 23.53 -0.80
C LEU A 6 -15.64 24.62 0.26
N PRO A 7 -14.53 24.57 1.02
CA PRO A 7 -14.18 25.66 1.93
C PRO A 7 -14.08 26.94 1.10
N ARG A 8 -14.87 27.96 1.50
CA ARG A 8 -14.94 29.28 0.87
C ARG A 8 -13.53 29.79 0.54
N GLU A 9 -13.37 30.27 -0.69
CA GLU A 9 -12.21 31.03 -1.13
C GLU A 9 -11.83 32.05 -0.06
N ILE A 10 -10.65 31.86 0.54
CA ILE A 10 -10.12 32.80 1.51
C ILE A 10 -9.53 33.97 0.71
N LEU A 11 -10.34 34.97 0.44
CA LEU A 11 -9.93 36.25 -0.15
C LEU A 11 -9.32 37.11 0.97
N PHE A 12 -8.04 37.45 0.86
CA PHE A 12 -7.36 38.33 1.82
C PHE A 12 -7.24 39.75 1.25
N GLY A 13 -7.65 40.74 2.05
CA GLY A 13 -7.61 42.15 1.70
C GLY A 13 -6.24 42.77 1.99
N GLY A 14 -5.93 43.86 1.29
CA GLY A 14 -4.61 44.47 1.22
C GLY A 14 -4.05 44.99 2.54
N GLU A 15 -2.95 44.36 2.96
CA GLU A 15 -1.66 44.91 3.40
C GLU A 15 -0.72 43.70 3.58
N THR A 16 0.60 43.89 3.71
CA THR A 16 1.59 42.80 3.81
C THR A 16 1.12 41.67 4.74
N ILE A 17 0.93 40.45 4.21
CA ILE A 17 0.49 39.29 5.01
C ILE A 17 1.44 39.15 6.21
N THR A 18 0.88 39.37 7.39
CA THR A 18 1.58 39.34 8.67
C THR A 18 1.90 37.90 9.07
N ASN A 19 2.92 37.71 9.92
CA ASN A 19 3.19 36.39 10.50
C ASN A 19 1.96 35.79 11.21
N LYS A 20 1.06 36.65 11.72
CA LYS A 20 -0.20 36.26 12.36
C LYS A 20 -1.15 35.60 11.36
N GLU A 21 -1.29 36.16 10.17
CA GLU A 21 -2.16 35.63 9.12
C GLU A 21 -1.62 34.32 8.53
N ILE A 22 -0.29 34.22 8.36
CA ILE A 22 0.37 32.95 7.99
C ILE A 22 0.09 31.86 9.01
N ASN A 23 0.26 32.16 10.30
CA ASN A 23 0.03 31.19 11.37
C ASN A 23 -1.45 30.79 11.42
N GLN A 24 -2.38 31.74 11.27
CA GLN A 24 -3.81 31.44 11.21
C GLN A 24 -4.17 30.53 10.04
N ALA A 25 -3.59 30.77 8.85
CA ALA A 25 -3.82 29.91 7.68
C ALA A 25 -3.29 28.49 7.91
N LEU A 26 -2.11 28.35 8.54
CA LEU A 26 -1.55 27.06 8.91
C LEU A 26 -2.41 26.35 9.97
N ASP A 27 -2.86 27.06 11.00
CA ASP A 27 -3.70 26.49 12.06
C ASP A 27 -5.04 26.01 11.50
N ASN A 28 -5.66 26.79 10.61
CA ASN A 28 -6.89 26.39 9.91
C ASN A 28 -6.65 25.19 9.00
N TYR A 29 -5.50 25.08 8.34
CA TYR A 29 -5.18 23.91 7.52
C TYR A 29 -4.98 22.66 8.38
N PHE A 30 -4.15 22.75 9.43
CA PHE A 30 -3.84 21.60 10.27
C PHE A 30 -5.01 21.12 11.13
N SER A 31 -5.99 21.98 11.46
CA SER A 31 -7.22 21.55 12.13
C SER A 31 -8.15 20.71 11.26
N THR A 32 -7.92 20.65 9.94
CA THR A 32 -8.66 19.77 9.03
C THR A 32 -8.06 18.37 8.89
N ILE A 33 -6.90 18.13 9.50
CA ILE A 33 -6.17 16.85 9.47
C ILE A 33 -6.43 16.12 10.80
N ASP A 34 -6.64 14.80 10.75
CA ASP A 34 -6.80 14.00 11.97
C ASP A 34 -5.50 14.01 12.78
N GLU A 35 -5.58 14.25 14.08
CA GLU A 35 -4.41 14.26 14.97
C GLU A 35 -3.64 12.92 14.95
N LYS A 36 -4.29 11.83 14.54
CA LYS A 36 -3.66 10.51 14.39
C LYS A 36 -2.81 10.38 13.11
N ASP A 37 -3.02 11.24 12.11
CA ASP A 37 -2.35 11.12 10.80
C ASP A 37 -0.95 11.77 10.78
N LEU A 38 -0.65 12.70 11.70
CA LEU A 38 0.63 13.41 11.77
C LEU A 38 1.16 13.51 13.21
N THR A 39 2.42 13.11 13.40
CA THR A 39 3.11 13.33 14.68
C THR A 39 3.34 14.83 14.93
N PRO A 40 3.47 15.28 16.20
CA PRO A 40 3.80 16.67 16.53
C PRO A 40 5.10 17.16 15.86
N LYS A 41 6.08 16.26 15.67
CA LYS A 41 7.32 16.55 14.96
C LYS A 41 7.06 16.81 13.47
N ASN A 42 6.34 15.93 12.79
CA ASN A 42 6.03 16.08 11.36
C ASN A 42 5.22 17.35 11.10
N GLN A 43 4.26 17.65 11.97
CA GLN A 43 3.47 18.88 11.90
C GLN A 43 4.37 20.12 12.00
N LYS A 44 5.35 20.11 12.92
CA LYS A 44 6.33 21.19 13.05
C LYS A 44 7.20 21.33 11.80
N ASP A 45 7.75 20.23 11.29
CA ASP A 45 8.63 20.23 10.12
C ASP A 45 7.90 20.75 8.86
N LEU A 46 6.62 20.38 8.69
CA LEU A 46 5.76 20.88 7.62
C LEU A 46 5.46 22.38 7.75
N ARG A 47 5.23 22.87 8.97
CA ARG A 47 5.06 24.32 9.25
C ARG A 47 6.34 25.09 8.91
N ASP A 48 7.49 24.61 9.36
CA ASP A 48 8.78 25.24 9.11
C ASP A 48 9.10 25.27 7.60
N TRP A 49 8.82 24.18 6.90
CA TRP A 49 8.94 24.10 5.44
C TRP A 49 8.06 25.15 4.74
N PHE A 50 6.79 25.27 5.13
CA PHE A 50 5.86 26.23 4.53
C PHE A 50 6.38 27.66 4.67
N VAL A 51 6.77 28.06 5.88
CA VAL A 51 7.27 29.42 6.16
C VAL A 51 8.51 29.72 5.31
N LYS A 52 9.42 28.75 5.18
CA LYS A 52 10.61 28.88 4.34
C LYS A 52 10.27 29.03 2.86
N ASN A 53 9.34 28.20 2.35
CA ASN A 53 8.95 28.23 0.95
C ASN A 53 8.23 29.54 0.59
N TYR A 54 7.30 29.99 1.42
CA TYR A 54 6.60 31.25 1.23
C TYR A 54 7.58 32.45 1.20
N LYS A 55 8.51 32.52 2.17
CA LYS A 55 9.56 33.57 2.18
C LYS A 55 10.41 33.55 0.92
N ARG A 56 10.72 32.36 0.39
CA ARG A 56 11.47 32.20 -0.87
C ARG A 56 10.70 32.76 -2.07
N LEU A 57 9.40 32.50 -2.18
CA LEU A 57 8.56 33.03 -3.25
C LEU A 57 8.53 34.57 -3.22
N ILE A 58 8.32 35.15 -2.05
CA ILE A 58 8.32 36.60 -1.85
C ILE A 58 9.68 37.23 -2.18
N ALA A 59 10.78 36.62 -1.71
CA ALA A 59 12.13 37.11 -2.01
C ALA A 59 12.46 37.02 -3.51
N GLY A 60 12.03 35.95 -4.17
CA GLY A 60 12.19 35.76 -5.62
C GLY A 60 11.48 36.85 -6.42
N GLU A 61 10.27 37.22 -6.01
CA GLU A 61 9.52 38.30 -6.67
C GLU A 61 10.14 39.67 -6.43
N LYS A 62 10.61 39.96 -5.21
CA LYS A 62 11.33 41.21 -4.92
C LYS A 62 12.55 41.37 -5.82
N LYS A 63 13.34 40.30 -5.96
CA LYS A 63 14.51 40.28 -6.84
C LYS A 63 14.13 40.45 -8.31
N ARG A 64 13.05 39.80 -8.77
CA ARG A 64 12.54 39.95 -10.15
C ARG A 64 12.17 41.42 -10.43
N ARG A 65 11.47 42.06 -9.50
CA ARG A 65 11.06 43.47 -9.59
C ARG A 65 12.25 44.42 -9.58
N GLU A 66 13.23 44.18 -8.72
CA GLU A 66 14.48 44.93 -8.67
C GLU A 66 15.23 44.90 -10.02
N VAL A 67 15.39 43.72 -10.61
CA VAL A 67 16.03 43.55 -11.93
C VAL A 67 15.25 44.29 -13.03
N LYS A 68 13.92 44.33 -12.93
CA LYS A 68 13.04 45.04 -13.86
C LYS A 68 12.87 46.54 -13.57
N ARG A 69 13.50 47.05 -12.51
CA ARG A 69 13.31 48.43 -12.00
C ARG A 69 11.84 48.76 -11.69
N GLU A 70 11.07 47.76 -11.28
CA GLU A 70 9.72 47.91 -10.74
C GLU A 70 9.79 48.24 -9.23
N PRO A 71 8.75 48.86 -8.62
CA PRO A 71 8.67 49.02 -7.18
C PRO A 71 8.86 47.67 -6.45
N ILE A 72 9.76 47.63 -5.45
CA ILE A 72 10.11 46.43 -4.66
C ILE A 72 8.92 45.94 -3.80
N GLU A 73 7.95 46.82 -3.58
CA GLU A 73 6.72 46.49 -2.87
C GLU A 73 5.94 45.39 -3.59
N ILE A 74 5.56 44.36 -2.84
CA ILE A 74 4.87 43.19 -3.36
C ILE A 74 3.37 43.45 -3.25
N SER A 75 2.67 43.41 -4.38
CA SER A 75 1.22 43.58 -4.41
C SER A 75 0.52 42.49 -3.61
N THR A 76 -0.60 42.84 -2.97
CA THR A 76 -1.46 41.90 -2.23
C THR A 76 -1.84 40.70 -3.09
N GLU A 77 -2.21 40.94 -4.36
CA GLU A 77 -2.54 39.88 -5.32
C GLU A 77 -1.41 38.84 -5.48
N PHE A 78 -0.15 39.27 -5.48
CA PHE A 78 0.97 38.35 -5.54
C PHE A 78 1.13 37.57 -4.24
N GLN A 79 0.92 38.22 -3.10
CA GLN A 79 1.01 37.57 -1.79
C GLN A 79 -0.04 36.47 -1.65
N ASP A 80 -1.27 36.72 -2.07
CA ASP A 80 -2.37 35.75 -2.06
C ASP A 80 -2.06 34.56 -2.98
N LYS A 81 -1.53 34.84 -4.17
CA LYS A 81 -1.10 33.80 -5.12
C LYS A 81 0.04 32.97 -4.55
N ALA A 82 1.03 33.60 -3.93
CA ALA A 82 2.16 32.92 -3.30
C ALA A 82 1.70 32.04 -2.11
N LEU A 83 0.77 32.55 -1.30
CA LEU A 83 0.19 31.82 -0.18
C LEU A 83 -0.58 30.58 -0.68
N THR A 84 -1.46 30.76 -1.67
CA THR A 84 -2.24 29.67 -2.28
C THR A 84 -1.33 28.61 -2.90
N SER A 85 -0.27 29.03 -3.59
CA SER A 85 0.73 28.12 -4.16
C SER A 85 1.45 27.34 -3.05
N ALA A 86 1.89 28.02 -1.99
CA ALA A 86 2.57 27.38 -0.86
C ALA A 86 1.66 26.40 -0.11
N LEU A 87 0.37 26.72 0.07
CA LEU A 87 -0.61 25.84 0.70
C LEU A 87 -0.90 24.61 -0.16
N THR A 88 -0.96 24.78 -1.48
CA THR A 88 -1.14 23.67 -2.42
C THR A 88 0.02 22.69 -2.36
N GLU A 89 1.26 23.19 -2.30
CA GLU A 89 2.44 22.34 -2.13
C GLU A 89 2.51 21.70 -0.74
N LEU A 90 2.15 22.44 0.32
CA LEU A 90 2.04 21.91 1.68
C LEU A 90 1.08 20.73 1.73
N LYS A 91 -0.08 20.83 1.07
CA LYS A 91 -1.07 19.74 0.99
C LYS A 91 -0.47 18.48 0.38
N LYS A 92 0.24 18.60 -0.75
CA LYS A 92 0.92 17.47 -1.39
C LYS A 92 1.98 16.86 -0.48
N LEU A 93 2.76 17.70 0.19
CA LEU A 93 3.81 17.23 1.10
C LEU A 93 3.21 16.52 2.31
N THR A 94 2.14 17.06 2.89
CA THR A 94 1.37 16.42 3.96
C THR A 94 0.84 15.05 3.52
N GLU A 95 0.22 14.95 2.34
CA GLU A 95 -0.26 13.66 1.81
C GLU A 95 0.88 12.64 1.66
N SER A 96 2.08 13.07 1.25
CA SER A 96 3.28 12.20 1.22
C SER A 96 3.72 11.80 2.62
N THR A 97 3.80 12.76 3.55
CA THR A 97 4.24 12.52 4.93
C THR A 97 3.27 11.64 5.71
N VAL A 98 1.97 11.74 5.47
CA VAL A 98 0.96 10.83 6.04
C VAL A 98 1.13 9.43 5.45
N LYS A 99 1.34 9.31 4.13
CA LYS A 99 1.64 8.01 3.50
C LYS A 99 2.93 7.39 4.04
N GLU A 100 4.00 8.16 4.20
CA GLU A 100 5.26 7.72 4.80
C GLU A 100 5.11 7.42 6.31
N GLY A 101 4.25 8.15 7.02
CA GLY A 101 3.91 7.88 8.41
C GLY A 101 3.19 6.56 8.59
N GLN A 102 2.31 6.19 7.65
CA GLN A 102 1.71 4.86 7.56
C GLN A 102 2.75 3.79 7.19
N GLU A 103 3.83 4.13 6.47
CA GLU A 103 4.97 3.23 6.23
C GLU A 103 5.81 2.96 7.50
N ASN A 104 5.79 3.84 8.51
CA ASN A 104 6.52 3.66 9.79
C ASN A 104 5.83 2.73 10.81
N LEU A 105 4.65 2.18 10.50
CA LEU A 105 3.98 1.20 11.36
C LEU A 105 4.82 -0.07 11.55
N THR A 106 5.66 -0.40 10.57
CA THR A 106 6.45 -1.65 10.51
C THR A 106 7.90 -1.31 10.18
N PRO A 107 8.63 -0.64 11.10
CA PRO A 107 9.99 -0.15 10.86
C PRO A 107 11.00 -1.27 10.57
N GLU A 108 10.65 -2.52 10.87
CA GLU A 108 11.42 -3.71 10.57
C GLU A 108 11.46 -4.04 9.06
N LEU A 109 10.53 -3.48 8.27
CA LEU A 109 10.37 -3.76 6.85
C LEU A 109 10.70 -2.55 5.98
N PHE A 110 11.18 -2.81 4.77
CA PHE A 110 11.39 -1.75 3.78
C PHE A 110 10.05 -1.21 3.28
N SER A 111 9.98 0.11 3.12
CA SER A 111 8.88 0.75 2.41
C SER A 111 8.91 0.45 0.91
N ARG A 112 7.89 0.89 0.16
CA ARG A 112 7.87 0.78 -1.30
C ARG A 112 9.11 1.40 -1.96
N TYR A 113 9.55 2.56 -1.47
CA TYR A 113 10.77 3.21 -1.97
C TYR A 113 12.02 2.41 -1.61
N GLY A 114 12.11 1.94 -0.36
CA GLY A 114 13.21 1.09 0.10
C GLY A 114 13.34 -0.20 -0.73
N ALA A 115 12.22 -0.84 -1.03
CA ALA A 115 12.16 -2.05 -1.86
C ALA A 115 12.74 -1.85 -3.26
N GLN A 116 12.51 -0.70 -3.91
CA GLN A 116 13.11 -0.42 -5.22
C GLN A 116 14.64 -0.31 -5.14
N GLN A 117 15.16 0.25 -4.06
CA GLN A 117 16.60 0.39 -3.84
C GLN A 117 17.24 -0.96 -3.53
N GLU A 118 16.62 -1.77 -2.67
CA GLU A 118 17.09 -3.13 -2.37
C GLU A 118 17.00 -4.05 -3.60
N PHE A 119 15.95 -3.92 -4.40
CA PHE A 119 15.84 -4.68 -5.65
C PHE A 119 17.00 -4.39 -6.60
N ARG A 120 17.38 -3.11 -6.76
CA ARG A 120 18.54 -2.71 -7.59
C ARG A 120 19.83 -3.33 -7.08
N LYS A 121 20.07 -3.33 -5.76
CA LYS A 121 21.25 -3.98 -5.17
C LYS A 121 21.26 -5.46 -5.49
N LYS A 122 20.13 -6.14 -5.29
CA LYS A 122 19.99 -7.57 -5.59
C LYS A 122 20.24 -7.89 -7.06
N MET A 123 19.79 -7.05 -7.99
CA MET A 123 20.09 -7.25 -9.43
C MET A 123 21.60 -7.21 -9.68
N THR A 124 22.31 -6.27 -9.07
CA THR A 124 23.78 -6.22 -9.14
C THR A 124 24.44 -7.45 -8.52
N GLU A 125 23.91 -7.96 -7.40
CA GLU A 125 24.43 -9.15 -6.71
C GLU A 125 24.24 -10.43 -7.52
N ILE A 126 23.09 -10.60 -8.16
CA ILE A 126 22.81 -11.80 -8.95
C ILE A 126 23.46 -11.76 -10.34
N GLN A 127 23.86 -10.58 -10.83
CA GLN A 127 24.51 -10.41 -12.12
C GLN A 127 25.82 -11.21 -12.18
N GLY A 128 25.89 -12.19 -13.08
CA GLY A 128 27.05 -13.07 -13.23
C GLY A 128 27.18 -14.15 -12.15
N SER A 129 26.14 -14.37 -11.35
CA SER A 129 26.04 -15.48 -10.39
C SER A 129 25.06 -16.55 -10.88
N GLU A 130 25.06 -17.73 -10.26
CA GLU A 130 24.04 -18.78 -10.47
C GLU A 130 22.82 -18.60 -9.54
N ASN A 131 22.55 -17.38 -9.07
CA ASN A 131 21.42 -17.09 -8.20
C ASN A 131 20.31 -16.36 -8.96
N VAL A 132 19.09 -16.53 -8.49
CA VAL A 132 17.91 -15.78 -8.92
C VAL A 132 17.32 -15.01 -7.74
N VAL A 133 16.51 -14.00 -8.04
CA VAL A 133 15.67 -13.33 -7.04
C VAL A 133 14.23 -13.77 -7.21
N VAL A 134 13.64 -14.32 -6.15
CA VAL A 134 12.20 -14.54 -6.08
C VAL A 134 11.55 -13.30 -5.48
N PHE A 135 10.73 -12.63 -6.27
CA PHE A 135 9.92 -11.50 -5.84
C PHE A 135 8.55 -12.00 -5.44
N VAL A 136 8.28 -12.01 -4.14
CA VAL A 136 7.00 -12.43 -3.56
C VAL A 136 6.18 -11.20 -3.18
N THR A 137 4.88 -11.22 -3.45
CA THR A 137 3.89 -10.28 -2.94
C THR A 137 2.76 -11.03 -2.27
N PHE A 138 2.21 -10.47 -1.20
CA PHE A 138 1.07 -11.06 -0.52
C PHE A 138 0.21 -10.01 0.21
N ASP A 139 -1.06 -10.35 0.36
CA ASP A 139 -2.04 -9.57 1.11
C ASP A 139 -2.55 -10.36 2.31
N LEU A 140 -2.97 -9.64 3.36
CA LEU A 140 -3.68 -10.23 4.49
C LEU A 140 -5.14 -10.48 4.12
N ASP A 141 -5.56 -11.74 4.09
CA ASP A 141 -6.95 -12.08 3.80
C ASP A 141 -7.90 -11.46 4.84
N ASN A 142 -8.98 -10.83 4.38
CA ASN A 142 -10.03 -10.23 5.21
C ASN A 142 -9.56 -9.12 6.18
N PHE A 143 -8.42 -8.48 5.94
CA PHE A 143 -7.93 -7.41 6.82
C PHE A 143 -8.93 -6.25 6.98
N LYS A 144 -9.62 -5.87 5.90
CA LYS A 144 -10.68 -4.86 5.99
C LYS A 144 -11.80 -5.26 6.96
N LYS A 145 -12.24 -6.52 6.94
CA LYS A 145 -13.25 -7.05 7.88
C LYS A 145 -12.78 -6.91 9.32
N ILE A 146 -11.48 -7.09 9.59
CA ILE A 146 -10.90 -6.89 10.93
C ILE A 146 -11.05 -5.42 11.35
N ASN A 147 -10.66 -4.47 10.50
CA ASN A 147 -10.85 -3.04 10.79
C ASN A 147 -12.32 -2.66 10.99
N ASP A 148 -13.24 -3.24 10.21
CA ASP A 148 -14.67 -2.91 10.27
C ASP A 148 -15.40 -3.56 11.47
N SER A 149 -14.90 -4.71 11.93
CA SER A 149 -15.47 -5.47 13.06
C SER A 149 -14.85 -5.10 14.40
N PHE A 150 -13.62 -4.58 14.39
CA PHE A 150 -12.88 -4.15 15.56
C PHE A 150 -12.51 -2.66 15.45
N THR A 151 -11.43 -2.24 16.08
CA THR A 151 -10.88 -0.88 15.95
C THR A 151 -9.70 -0.88 14.99
N HIS A 152 -9.43 0.26 14.35
CA HIS A 152 -8.22 0.45 13.55
C HIS A 152 -6.93 0.15 14.34
N GLU A 153 -6.93 0.40 15.66
CA GLU A 153 -5.82 0.06 16.54
C GLU A 153 -5.54 -1.45 16.55
N LYS A 154 -6.58 -2.29 16.51
CA LYS A 154 -6.42 -3.76 16.39
C LYS A 154 -5.92 -4.18 15.01
N GLY A 155 -6.32 -3.47 13.96
CA GLY A 155 -5.72 -3.64 12.64
C GLY A 155 -4.23 -3.30 12.64
N ASP A 156 -3.84 -2.18 13.24
CA ASP A 156 -2.45 -1.76 13.34
C ASP A 156 -1.59 -2.72 14.17
N GLU A 157 -2.13 -3.27 15.26
CA GLU A 157 -1.48 -4.33 16.05
C GLU A 157 -1.19 -5.56 15.17
N LEU A 158 -2.19 -6.02 14.40
CA LEU A 158 -2.01 -7.16 13.49
C LEU A 158 -0.98 -6.88 12.39
N LEU A 159 -0.98 -5.69 11.80
CA LEU A 159 0.01 -5.29 10.79
C LEU A 159 1.44 -5.32 11.34
N LYS A 160 1.61 -4.86 12.59
CA LYS A 160 2.89 -4.93 13.31
C LYS A 160 3.31 -6.36 13.61
N GLU A 161 2.38 -7.20 14.04
CA GLU A 161 2.63 -8.61 14.34
C GLU A 161 3.07 -9.38 13.09
N VAL A 162 2.34 -9.22 11.98
CA VAL A 162 2.73 -9.81 10.68
C VAL A 162 4.13 -9.35 10.27
N ALA A 163 4.45 -8.06 10.43
CA ALA A 163 5.76 -7.55 10.04
C ALA A 163 6.91 -8.15 10.85
N LYS A 164 6.74 -8.26 12.17
CA LYS A 164 7.71 -8.92 13.05
C LYS A 164 7.88 -10.39 12.69
N ASN A 165 6.79 -11.09 12.41
CA ASN A 165 6.85 -12.51 12.05
C ASN A 165 7.51 -12.71 10.67
N LEU A 166 7.27 -11.79 9.73
CA LEU A 166 7.98 -11.78 8.45
C LEU A 166 9.48 -11.55 8.64
N GLU A 167 9.87 -10.52 9.39
CA GLU A 167 11.28 -10.20 9.67
C GLU A 167 11.98 -11.37 10.39
N ALA A 168 11.35 -11.96 11.40
CA ALA A 168 11.87 -13.13 12.11
C ALA A 168 12.03 -14.35 11.18
N THR A 169 11.11 -14.56 10.25
CA THR A 169 11.17 -15.63 9.25
C THR A 169 12.33 -15.43 8.27
N LEU A 170 12.59 -14.17 7.86
CA LEU A 170 13.65 -13.83 6.91
C LEU A 170 15.04 -13.79 7.56
N SER A 171 15.13 -13.45 8.85
CA SER A 171 16.39 -13.36 9.61
C SER A 171 17.18 -14.67 9.68
N ILE A 172 16.58 -15.78 9.26
CA ILE A 172 17.20 -17.10 9.17
C ILE A 172 18.17 -17.18 7.97
N ALA A 173 17.97 -16.37 6.92
CA ALA A 173 18.78 -16.38 5.70
C ALA A 173 19.41 -15.01 5.41
N LYS A 174 20.74 -14.97 5.29
CA LYS A 174 21.46 -13.73 4.97
C LYS A 174 21.06 -13.22 3.59
N GLY A 175 20.60 -11.97 3.53
CA GLY A 175 20.33 -11.25 2.29
C GLY A 175 18.88 -11.19 1.88
N ASP A 176 17.95 -11.90 2.55
CA ASP A 176 16.52 -11.77 2.26
C ASP A 176 15.98 -10.41 2.73
N THR A 177 14.94 -9.90 2.06
CA THR A 177 14.40 -8.56 2.30
C THR A 177 12.90 -8.64 2.55
N GLY A 178 12.43 -8.10 3.67
CA GLY A 178 11.01 -7.96 3.97
C GLY A 178 10.51 -6.56 3.61
N ILE A 179 9.30 -6.47 3.06
CA ILE A 179 8.75 -5.24 2.47
C ILE A 179 7.31 -5.07 2.93
N ARG A 180 6.93 -3.83 3.21
CA ARG A 180 5.52 -3.42 3.27
C ARG A 180 5.26 -2.34 2.22
N PHE A 181 4.35 -2.62 1.29
CA PHE A 181 4.10 -1.73 0.16
C PHE A 181 3.09 -0.63 0.46
N SER A 182 2.04 -0.96 1.20
CA SER A 182 0.96 -0.07 1.65
C SER A 182 -0.10 -0.90 2.38
N GLY A 183 -0.81 -0.33 3.36
CA GLY A 183 -1.96 -1.01 3.98
C GLY A 183 -1.61 -2.43 4.46
N ASP A 184 -2.34 -3.41 3.96
CA ASP A 184 -2.19 -4.86 4.18
C ASP A 184 -1.36 -5.59 3.10
N GLU A 185 -0.73 -4.85 2.19
CA GLU A 185 0.15 -5.39 1.14
C GLU A 185 1.60 -5.48 1.62
N TYR A 186 2.14 -6.69 1.55
CA TYR A 186 3.51 -7.03 1.90
C TYR A 186 4.24 -7.64 0.71
N GLY A 187 5.56 -7.75 0.84
CA GLY A 187 6.38 -8.48 -0.10
C GLY A 187 7.68 -8.93 0.52
N MET A 188 8.41 -9.75 -0.24
CA MET A 188 9.77 -10.11 0.10
C MET A 188 10.60 -10.41 -1.14
N PHE A 189 11.92 -10.26 -0.99
CA PHE A 189 12.90 -10.75 -1.96
C PHE A 189 13.70 -11.88 -1.35
N LEU A 190 13.67 -13.03 -2.00
CA LEU A 190 14.50 -14.18 -1.62
C LEU A 190 15.58 -14.40 -2.67
N THR A 191 16.83 -14.54 -2.25
CA THR A 191 17.92 -14.94 -3.17
C THR A 191 18.11 -16.44 -3.10
N ILE A 192 17.85 -17.13 -4.21
CA ILE A 192 17.86 -18.60 -4.26
C ILE A 192 18.78 -19.07 -5.39
N PRO A 193 19.60 -20.12 -5.19
CA PRO A 193 20.35 -20.73 -6.27
C PRO A 193 19.43 -21.22 -7.40
N GLN A 194 19.82 -21.00 -8.65
CA GLN A 194 19.01 -21.35 -9.83
C GLN A 194 18.70 -22.85 -9.90
N ASN A 195 19.64 -23.71 -9.47
CA ASN A 195 19.42 -25.15 -9.38
C ASN A 195 18.43 -25.58 -8.27
N LYS A 196 17.95 -24.64 -7.45
CA LYS A 196 16.95 -24.84 -6.38
C LYS A 196 15.59 -24.22 -6.70
N LEU A 197 15.35 -23.80 -7.95
CA LEU A 197 14.07 -23.24 -8.38
C LEU A 197 12.86 -24.15 -8.09
N ALA A 198 13.02 -25.46 -8.24
CA ALA A 198 11.96 -26.44 -7.95
C ALA A 198 11.54 -26.43 -6.46
N ASP A 199 12.41 -25.99 -5.55
CA ASP A 199 12.15 -25.96 -4.11
C ASP A 199 11.49 -24.64 -3.65
N VAL A 200 11.38 -23.63 -4.51
CA VAL A 200 10.88 -22.28 -4.15
C VAL A 200 9.51 -22.34 -3.50
N LYS A 201 8.54 -23.06 -4.10
CA LYS A 201 7.20 -23.22 -3.53
C LYS A 201 7.23 -23.86 -2.15
N ASN A 202 8.10 -24.85 -1.92
CA ASN A 202 8.23 -25.51 -0.63
C ASN A 202 8.86 -24.58 0.43
N VAL A 203 9.82 -23.74 0.04
CA VAL A 203 10.40 -22.71 0.90
C VAL A 203 9.33 -21.70 1.31
N LEU A 204 8.61 -21.14 0.32
CA LEU A 204 7.52 -20.20 0.56
C LEU A 204 6.42 -20.81 1.42
N ALA A 205 6.05 -22.08 1.19
CA ALA A 205 5.03 -22.77 1.99
C ALA A 205 5.40 -22.80 3.48
N ARG A 206 6.66 -23.12 3.82
CA ARG A 206 7.12 -23.09 5.21
C ARG A 206 7.09 -21.69 5.80
N MET A 207 7.54 -20.68 5.04
CA MET A 207 7.53 -19.28 5.49
C MET A 207 6.11 -18.78 5.74
N VAL A 208 5.20 -19.00 4.79
CA VAL A 208 3.80 -18.61 4.88
C VAL A 208 3.14 -19.32 6.07
N THR A 209 3.31 -20.64 6.21
CA THR A 209 2.76 -21.37 7.36
C THR A 209 3.28 -20.82 8.69
N ASN A 210 4.57 -20.47 8.79
CA ASN A 210 5.11 -19.87 9.99
C ASN A 210 4.47 -18.50 10.29
N ILE A 211 4.32 -17.63 9.28
CA ILE A 211 3.66 -16.33 9.45
C ILE A 211 2.19 -16.53 9.88
N GLU A 212 1.44 -17.39 9.19
CA GLU A 212 0.02 -17.64 9.53
C GLU A 212 -0.14 -18.19 10.96
N GLN A 213 0.74 -19.10 11.40
CA GLN A 213 0.68 -19.68 12.75
C GLN A 213 1.11 -18.72 13.86
N SER A 214 1.96 -17.75 13.54
CA SER A 214 2.48 -16.77 14.50
C SER A 214 1.71 -15.46 14.51
N SER A 215 0.84 -15.20 13.53
CA SER A 215 0.00 -14.00 13.43
C SER A 215 -1.44 -14.29 13.83
N LYS A 216 -1.85 -13.81 15.00
CA LYS A 216 -3.22 -13.99 15.52
C LYS A 216 -4.09 -12.78 15.21
N ARG A 217 -5.32 -13.07 14.76
CA ARG A 217 -6.35 -12.06 14.59
C ARG A 217 -7.02 -11.72 15.92
N PRO A 218 -7.67 -10.55 16.04
CA PRO A 218 -8.37 -10.15 17.26
C PRO A 218 -9.55 -11.07 17.66
N ASP A 219 -10.13 -11.81 16.72
CA ASP A 219 -11.16 -12.81 16.95
C ASP A 219 -10.61 -14.17 17.44
N GLY A 220 -9.29 -14.31 17.54
CA GLY A 220 -8.61 -15.54 17.98
C GLY A 220 -8.22 -16.50 16.87
N ASP A 221 -8.66 -16.25 15.63
CA ASP A 221 -8.27 -17.04 14.46
C ASP A 221 -6.85 -16.68 13.98
N LYS A 222 -6.27 -17.55 13.14
CA LYS A 222 -5.02 -17.25 12.44
C LYS A 222 -5.25 -16.24 11.31
N GLN A 223 -4.30 -15.35 11.08
CA GLN A 223 -4.29 -14.51 9.87
C GLN A 223 -3.78 -15.33 8.69
N THR A 224 -4.59 -15.45 7.63
CA THR A 224 -4.18 -16.15 6.40
C THR A 224 -3.70 -15.20 5.32
N LEU A 225 -2.89 -15.71 4.39
CA LEU A 225 -2.25 -14.93 3.33
C LEU A 225 -2.64 -15.45 1.94
N SER A 226 -2.79 -14.53 1.01
CA SER A 226 -2.85 -14.84 -0.43
C SER A 226 -1.55 -14.42 -1.11
N VAL A 227 -0.84 -15.38 -1.72
CA VAL A 227 0.58 -15.21 -2.07
C VAL A 227 0.82 -15.44 -3.55
N GLY A 228 1.47 -14.45 -4.18
CA GLY A 228 1.97 -14.55 -5.55
C GLY A 228 3.47 -14.32 -5.59
N PHE A 229 4.16 -14.96 -6.52
CA PHE A 229 5.58 -14.69 -6.73
C PHE A 229 5.98 -14.72 -8.20
N SER A 230 7.03 -13.98 -8.53
CA SER A 230 7.72 -14.04 -9.81
C SER A 230 9.21 -14.31 -9.61
N ILE A 231 9.85 -14.85 -10.64
CA ILE A 231 11.29 -15.15 -10.64
C ILE A 231 12.00 -14.15 -11.54
N VAL A 232 13.04 -13.54 -11.01
CA VAL A 232 13.94 -12.65 -11.74
C VAL A 232 15.29 -13.33 -11.87
N THR A 233 15.62 -13.75 -13.09
CA THR A 233 16.88 -14.41 -13.42
C THR A 233 17.92 -13.39 -13.89
N PRO A 234 19.22 -13.72 -13.88
CA PRO A 234 20.27 -12.84 -14.38
C PRO A 234 20.05 -12.37 -15.83
N GLU A 235 19.42 -13.17 -16.68
CA GLU A 235 19.16 -12.86 -18.09
C GLU A 235 18.12 -11.73 -18.28
N ARG A 236 17.28 -11.50 -17.27
CA ARG A 236 16.27 -10.43 -17.29
C ARG A 236 16.85 -9.07 -16.89
N ILE A 237 18.10 -9.03 -16.41
CA ILE A 237 18.76 -7.79 -16.02
C ILE A 237 18.98 -6.92 -17.27
N GLY A 238 18.45 -5.69 -17.21
CA GLY A 238 18.44 -4.76 -18.34
C GLY A 238 17.07 -4.61 -19.01
N GLU A 239 16.10 -5.47 -18.68
CA GLU A 239 14.69 -5.23 -19.04
C GLU A 239 14.24 -3.87 -18.51
N LYS A 240 13.54 -3.11 -19.37
CA LYS A 240 12.94 -1.84 -18.97
C LYS A 240 11.86 -2.10 -17.91
N ASP A 241 11.84 -1.27 -16.87
CA ASP A 241 10.86 -1.32 -15.79
C ASP A 241 10.79 -2.68 -15.07
N LEU A 242 11.92 -3.42 -15.02
CA LEU A 242 12.00 -4.79 -14.47
C LEU A 242 11.35 -4.96 -13.08
N PHE A 243 11.58 -4.02 -12.15
CA PHE A 243 10.94 -4.03 -10.83
C PHE A 243 9.41 -4.01 -10.94
N LYS A 244 8.89 -3.08 -11.75
CA LYS A 244 7.45 -2.89 -11.93
C LYS A 244 6.83 -4.11 -12.58
N ASN A 245 7.42 -4.61 -13.66
CA ASN A 245 6.89 -5.77 -14.39
C ASN A 245 6.92 -7.04 -13.53
N SER A 246 7.99 -7.25 -12.76
CA SER A 246 8.12 -8.42 -11.88
C SER A 246 7.15 -8.35 -10.70
N ARG A 247 6.92 -7.15 -10.15
CA ARG A 247 5.87 -6.92 -9.16
C ARG A 247 4.48 -7.20 -9.74
N GLU A 248 4.15 -6.62 -10.89
CA GLU A 248 2.85 -6.82 -11.54
C GLU A 248 2.59 -8.30 -11.85
N ALA A 249 3.62 -9.06 -12.23
CA ALA A 249 3.53 -10.50 -12.43
C ALA A 249 3.23 -11.25 -11.12
N ALA A 250 3.90 -10.90 -10.02
CA ALA A 250 3.63 -11.47 -8.70
C ALA A 250 2.23 -11.09 -8.20
N ASP A 251 1.80 -9.84 -8.36
CA ASP A 251 0.47 -9.36 -7.97
C ASP A 251 -0.63 -10.08 -8.74
N LYS A 252 -0.45 -10.33 -10.05
CA LYS A 252 -1.37 -11.16 -10.86
C LYS A 252 -1.47 -12.59 -10.32
N ALA A 253 -0.36 -13.18 -9.89
CA ALA A 253 -0.35 -14.49 -9.26
C ALA A 253 -1.07 -14.48 -7.89
N GLY A 254 -0.89 -13.42 -7.10
CA GLY A 254 -1.61 -13.19 -5.85
C GLY A 254 -3.12 -13.09 -6.06
N GLU A 255 -3.58 -12.45 -7.16
CA GLU A 255 -5.00 -12.44 -7.49
C GLU A 255 -5.54 -13.84 -7.84
N ILE A 256 -4.75 -14.70 -8.51
CA ILE A 256 -5.12 -16.11 -8.70
C ILE A 256 -5.21 -16.86 -7.36
N SER A 257 -4.28 -16.62 -6.42
CA SER A 257 -4.37 -17.16 -5.05
C SER A 257 -5.69 -16.80 -4.39
N LYS A 258 -6.12 -15.53 -4.50
CA LYS A 258 -7.39 -15.05 -3.93
C LYS A 258 -8.60 -15.75 -4.56
N LEU A 259 -8.56 -16.04 -5.87
CA LEU A 259 -9.62 -16.80 -6.54
C LEU A 259 -9.65 -18.27 -6.10
N ILE A 260 -8.49 -18.91 -5.89
CA ILE A 260 -8.41 -20.27 -5.33
C ILE A 260 -9.02 -20.31 -3.93
N ARG A 261 -8.73 -19.32 -3.08
CA ARG A 261 -9.37 -19.18 -1.78
C ARG A 261 -10.90 -19.10 -1.91
N THR A 262 -11.41 -18.24 -2.80
CA THR A 262 -12.86 -18.13 -3.06
C THR A 262 -13.46 -19.45 -3.51
N LYS A 263 -12.79 -20.20 -4.40
CA LYS A 263 -13.24 -21.52 -4.84
C LYS A 263 -13.26 -22.54 -3.70
N ASN A 264 -12.23 -22.57 -2.85
CA ASN A 264 -12.16 -23.49 -1.72
C ASN A 264 -13.28 -23.21 -0.70
N LEU A 265 -13.59 -21.93 -0.46
CA LEU A 265 -14.76 -21.54 0.33
C LEU A 265 -16.05 -22.05 -0.31
N LEU A 266 -16.26 -21.88 -1.62
CA LEU A 266 -17.46 -22.40 -2.29
C LEU A 266 -17.61 -23.93 -2.20
N GLU A 267 -16.49 -24.66 -2.22
CA GLU A 267 -16.47 -26.12 -2.18
C GLU A 267 -16.49 -26.69 -0.74
N GLU A 268 -16.67 -25.82 0.27
CA GLU A 268 -16.60 -26.17 1.70
C GLU A 268 -15.33 -26.93 2.09
N LYS A 269 -14.26 -26.72 1.33
CA LYS A 269 -12.95 -27.31 1.63
C LYS A 269 -12.40 -26.52 2.81
N ALA A 270 -12.24 -27.21 3.96
CA ALA A 270 -11.55 -26.68 5.12
C ALA A 270 -10.28 -25.95 4.68
N ASP A 271 -10.00 -24.79 5.30
CA ASP A 271 -8.91 -23.86 4.97
C ASP A 271 -7.67 -24.64 4.51
N THR A 272 -7.54 -24.74 3.18
CA THR A 272 -6.59 -25.65 2.53
C THR A 272 -5.17 -25.32 2.98
N LYS A 273 -4.25 -26.28 2.86
CA LYS A 273 -2.84 -26.04 3.23
C LYS A 273 -2.38 -24.74 2.57
N SER A 274 -1.71 -23.87 3.33
CA SER A 274 -1.25 -22.57 2.84
C SER A 274 -0.38 -22.70 1.58
N SER A 275 0.24 -23.87 1.36
CA SER A 275 0.95 -24.26 0.14
C SER A 275 0.11 -24.14 -1.14
N ASP A 276 -1.19 -24.42 -1.07
CA ASP A 276 -2.07 -24.47 -2.24
C ASP A 276 -2.43 -23.05 -2.74
N ARG A 277 -2.11 -22.03 -1.93
CA ARG A 277 -2.34 -20.60 -2.18
C ARG A 277 -1.06 -19.84 -2.55
N ILE A 278 0.00 -20.56 -2.92
CA ILE A 278 1.27 -19.95 -3.35
C ILE A 278 1.41 -20.12 -4.86
N ILE A 279 1.21 -19.02 -5.58
CA ILE A 279 1.07 -19.05 -7.04
C ILE A 279 2.28 -18.42 -7.70
N SER A 280 2.84 -19.13 -8.68
CA SER A 280 3.88 -18.60 -9.55
C SER A 280 3.26 -17.78 -10.67
N SER A 281 3.91 -16.67 -11.06
CA SER A 281 3.54 -15.88 -12.23
C SER A 281 3.45 -16.71 -13.51
N ASP A 282 4.27 -17.77 -13.61
CA ASP A 282 4.43 -18.58 -14.82
C ASP A 282 3.27 -19.57 -15.03
N GLU A 283 2.47 -19.79 -14.00
CA GLU A 283 1.35 -20.75 -14.01
C GLU A 283 -0.02 -20.05 -14.00
N THR A 284 -0.08 -18.71 -14.03
CA THR A 284 -1.33 -17.96 -13.80
C THR A 284 -2.45 -18.27 -14.79
N GLU A 285 -2.12 -18.69 -16.01
CA GLU A 285 -3.09 -19.04 -17.05
C GLU A 285 -3.62 -20.49 -16.93
N THR A 286 -2.96 -21.36 -16.15
CA THR A 286 -3.31 -22.79 -16.08
C THR A 286 -4.33 -23.13 -14.99
N TYR A 287 -4.64 -22.19 -14.10
CA TYR A 287 -5.47 -22.47 -12.92
C TYR A 287 -6.97 -22.50 -13.19
N PHE A 288 -7.46 -21.64 -14.08
CA PHE A 288 -8.90 -21.45 -14.31
C PHE A 288 -9.19 -21.24 -15.79
N GLU A 289 -10.25 -21.88 -16.27
CA GLU A 289 -10.85 -21.49 -17.54
C GLU A 289 -11.36 -20.04 -17.46
N LYS A 290 -11.43 -19.36 -18.61
CA LYS A 290 -11.84 -17.96 -18.67
C LYS A 290 -13.19 -17.70 -17.99
N THR A 291 -14.17 -18.57 -18.24
CA THR A 291 -15.52 -18.50 -17.67
C THR A 291 -15.52 -18.67 -16.15
N GLU A 292 -14.74 -19.61 -15.63
CA GLU A 292 -14.59 -19.84 -14.19
C GLU A 292 -13.91 -18.66 -13.50
N LYS A 293 -12.85 -18.10 -14.12
CA LYS A 293 -12.16 -16.91 -13.63
C LYS A 293 -13.09 -15.70 -13.56
N GLU A 294 -13.91 -15.48 -14.58
CA GLU A 294 -14.92 -14.41 -14.60
C GLU A 294 -15.96 -14.59 -13.47
N LYS A 295 -16.45 -15.82 -13.27
CA LYS A 295 -17.36 -16.17 -12.16
C LYS A 295 -16.74 -15.87 -10.80
N LEU A 296 -15.55 -16.40 -10.51
CA LEU A 296 -14.89 -16.21 -9.22
C LEU A 296 -14.54 -14.73 -8.96
N SER A 297 -14.10 -14.01 -10.00
CA SER A 297 -13.83 -12.58 -9.91
C SER A 297 -15.09 -11.78 -9.56
N TYR A 298 -16.22 -12.10 -10.19
CA TYR A 298 -17.50 -11.46 -9.87
C TYR A 298 -17.90 -11.73 -8.41
N ILE A 299 -17.85 -12.99 -7.98
CA ILE A 299 -18.18 -13.39 -6.60
C ILE A 299 -17.35 -12.57 -5.62
N ARG A 300 -16.03 -12.51 -5.81
CA ARG A 300 -15.14 -11.75 -4.92
C ARG A 300 -15.44 -10.25 -4.91
N GLN A 301 -15.81 -9.66 -6.04
CA GLN A 301 -16.21 -8.24 -6.11
C GLN A 301 -17.48 -7.96 -5.29
N VAL A 302 -18.44 -8.89 -5.31
CA VAL A 302 -19.70 -8.78 -4.57
C VAL A 302 -19.53 -9.09 -3.08
N MET A 303 -18.63 -10.02 -2.72
CA MET A 303 -18.34 -10.36 -1.33
C MET A 303 -17.88 -9.14 -0.53
N ARG A 304 -17.06 -8.24 -1.11
CA ARG A 304 -16.50 -7.07 -0.41
C ARG A 304 -17.58 -6.18 0.24
N PRO A 305 -18.56 -5.61 -0.50
CA PRO A 305 -19.62 -4.83 0.13
C PRO A 305 -20.55 -5.68 1.00
N MET A 306 -20.72 -6.98 0.71
CA MET A 306 -21.50 -7.87 1.58
C MET A 306 -20.87 -8.04 2.97
N GLN A 307 -19.54 -8.14 3.06
CA GLN A 307 -18.82 -8.24 4.34
C GLN A 307 -19.02 -7.01 5.24
N GLU A 308 -19.22 -5.82 4.65
CA GLU A 308 -19.45 -4.58 5.39
C GLU A 308 -20.85 -4.54 6.03
N VAL A 309 -21.84 -5.12 5.36
CA VAL A 309 -23.27 -5.11 5.74
C VAL A 309 -23.65 -6.34 6.58
N LEU A 310 -23.14 -7.51 6.22
CA LEU A 310 -23.48 -8.82 6.82
C LEU A 310 -22.41 -9.24 7.85
N ARG A 311 -22.23 -8.44 8.89
CA ARG A 311 -21.13 -8.61 9.86
C ARG A 311 -21.28 -9.87 10.72
N ASP A 312 -22.51 -10.31 10.93
CA ASP A 312 -22.87 -11.53 11.67
C ASP A 312 -22.64 -12.82 10.87
N LYS A 313 -22.37 -12.70 9.57
CA LYS A 313 -22.17 -13.83 8.66
C LYS A 313 -20.71 -14.26 8.57
N SER A 314 -20.53 -15.57 8.52
CA SER A 314 -19.25 -16.20 8.21
C SER A 314 -18.85 -15.89 6.76
N GLU A 315 -17.54 -15.97 6.46
CA GLU A 315 -17.04 -15.79 5.09
C GLU A 315 -17.65 -16.83 4.14
N GLN A 316 -17.90 -18.04 4.66
CA GLN A 316 -18.57 -19.15 3.98
C GLN A 316 -20.00 -18.79 3.56
N GLU A 317 -20.80 -18.24 4.48
CA GLU A 317 -22.16 -17.79 4.16
C GLU A 317 -22.15 -16.66 3.13
N ILE A 318 -21.21 -15.71 3.26
CA ILE A 318 -21.10 -14.58 2.35
C ILE A 318 -20.72 -15.03 0.93
N VAL A 319 -19.78 -15.97 0.77
CA VAL A 319 -19.41 -16.48 -0.56
C VAL A 319 -20.59 -17.23 -1.21
N ALA A 320 -21.36 -17.98 -0.43
CA ALA A 320 -22.55 -18.68 -0.92
C ALA A 320 -23.65 -17.70 -1.37
N MET A 321 -23.87 -16.62 -0.61
CA MET A 321 -24.80 -15.55 -1.01
C MET A 321 -24.33 -14.82 -2.28
N ALA A 322 -23.03 -14.54 -2.40
CA ALA A 322 -22.46 -13.93 -3.60
C ALA A 322 -22.58 -14.85 -4.84
N LEU A 323 -22.48 -16.17 -4.67
CA LEU A 323 -22.76 -17.13 -5.73
C LEU A 323 -24.22 -17.04 -6.20
N GLN A 324 -25.19 -16.98 -5.29
CA GLN A 324 -26.60 -16.81 -5.65
C GLN A 324 -26.86 -15.51 -6.43
N CYS A 325 -26.13 -14.42 -6.11
CA CYS A 325 -26.18 -13.18 -6.88
C CYS A 325 -25.66 -13.37 -8.31
N TYR A 326 -24.57 -14.11 -8.49
CA TYR A 326 -24.02 -14.42 -9.80
C TYR A 326 -25.01 -15.24 -10.65
N GLU A 327 -25.59 -16.30 -10.07
CA GLU A 327 -26.54 -17.19 -10.75
C GLU A 327 -27.76 -16.43 -11.27
N LYS A 328 -28.34 -15.54 -10.46
CA LYS A 328 -29.46 -14.67 -10.88
C LYS A 328 -29.14 -13.71 -12.02
N ILE A 329 -27.87 -13.35 -12.22
CA ILE A 329 -27.43 -12.51 -13.34
C ILE A 329 -27.15 -13.37 -14.56
N ALA A 330 -26.54 -14.55 -14.37
CA ALA A 330 -26.28 -15.50 -15.43
C ALA A 330 -27.57 -15.99 -16.08
N GLU A 331 -28.63 -16.23 -15.31
CA GLU A 331 -29.97 -16.60 -15.80
C GLU A 331 -30.66 -15.51 -16.65
N LYS A 332 -30.21 -14.24 -16.55
CA LYS A 332 -30.76 -13.11 -17.30
C LYS A 332 -30.00 -12.78 -18.59
N LYS A 333 -28.86 -13.44 -18.83
CA LYS A 333 -28.07 -13.32 -20.06
C LYS A 333 -28.40 -14.48 -20.98
#